data_AF-A0A357CIE6-F1
#
_entry.id   AF-A0A357CIE6-F1
#
_cell.length_a   1.000
_cell.length_b   1.000
_cell.length_c   1.000
_cell.angle_alpha   90.00
_cell.angle_beta   90.00
_cell.angle_gamma   90.00
#
_symmetry.space_group_name_H-M   'P 1'
#
loop_
_entity.id
_entity.type
_entity.pdbx_description
1 polymer ?
#
loop_
_entity_poly.entity_id
_entity_poly.type
_entity_poly.pdbx_seq_one_letter_code
_entity_poly.pdbx_strand_id
1 'polypeptide(L)' 'EITAALKAGPDTMMLGFDTDAAKERLEAVPWIRHAQVMRLLPSTLQVVVEERIPYAVWQKDGQ' A
#
# COMPACT_ATOMS: atom_id res chain seq x y z
N GLU A 1 -6.16 -7.48 -0.77
CA GLU A 1 -4.86 -7.28 -0.08
C GLU A 1 -4.62 -5.81 0.31
N ILE A 2 -4.70 -4.86 -0.64
CA ILE A 2 -4.56 -3.41 -0.35
C ILE A 2 -5.58 -2.92 0.69
N THR A 3 -6.86 -3.28 0.55
CA THR A 3 -7.91 -2.91 1.52
C THR A 3 -7.65 -3.48 2.92
N ALA A 4 -7.06 -4.68 3.00
CA ALA A 4 -6.68 -5.29 4.27
C ALA A 4 -5.47 -4.58 4.91
N ALA A 5 -4.48 -4.18 4.09
CA ALA A 5 -3.33 -3.40 4.54
C ALA A 5 -3.71 -2.01 5.04
N LEU A 6 -4.68 -1.36 4.38
CA LEU A 6 -5.21 -0.06 4.79
C LEU A 6 -5.94 -0.10 6.13
N LYS A 7 -6.51 -1.25 6.54
CA LYS A 7 -7.41 -1.36 7.69
C LYS A 7 -8.53 -0.31 7.69
N ALA A 8 -8.92 0.15 6.51
CA ALA A 8 -9.99 1.11 6.31
C ALA A 8 -11.23 0.34 5.82
N GLY A 9 -12.36 0.59 6.48
CA GLY A 9 -13.67 0.04 6.15
C GLY A 9 -14.77 1.10 6.33
N PRO A 10 -16.03 0.74 6.03
CA PRO A 10 -17.15 1.68 6.10
C PRO A 10 -17.36 2.32 7.48
N ASP A 11 -16.97 1.65 8.56
CA ASP A 11 -17.08 2.16 9.95
C ASP A 11 -15.82 2.92 10.43
N THR A 12 -14.85 3.16 9.55
CA THR A 12 -13.59 3.82 9.92
C THR A 12 -13.78 5.31 10.13
N MET A 13 -13.39 5.80 11.31
CA MET A 13 -13.45 7.22 11.64
C MET A 13 -12.34 7.98 10.91
N MET A 14 -12.73 8.64 9.82
CA MET A 14 -11.81 9.31 8.90
C MET A 14 -11.02 10.45 9.52
N LEU A 15 -11.50 11.11 10.59
CA LEU A 15 -10.74 12.16 11.28
C LEU A 15 -9.54 11.60 12.06
N GLY A 16 -9.68 10.41 12.63
CA GLY A 16 -8.64 9.76 13.45
C GLY A 16 -7.78 8.75 12.68
N PHE A 17 -8.01 8.58 11.37
CA PHE A 17 -7.29 7.60 10.58
C PHE A 17 -5.81 7.97 10.43
N ASP A 18 -4.92 7.04 10.77
CA ASP A 18 -3.47 7.22 10.65
C ASP A 18 -3.02 6.84 9.23
N THR A 19 -2.79 7.86 8.41
CA THR A 19 -2.37 7.72 7.02
C THR A 19 -0.93 7.24 6.88
N ASP A 20 -0.04 7.60 7.82
CA ASP A 20 1.36 7.18 7.82
C ASP A 20 1.47 5.70 8.17
N ALA A 21 0.78 5.26 9.22
CA ALA A 21 0.73 3.84 9.55
C ALA A 21 0.06 3.00 8.45
N ALA A 22 -0.91 3.57 7.70
CA ALA A 22 -1.50 2.91 6.54
C ALA A 22 -0.51 2.80 5.37
N LYS A 23 0.27 3.86 5.11
CA LYS A 23 1.36 3.85 4.12
C LYS A 23 2.40 2.78 4.45
N GLU A 24 2.88 2.72 5.68
CA GLU A 24 3.90 1.74 6.11
C GLU A 24 3.43 0.30 5.86
N ARG A 25 2.16 0.00 6.14
CA ARG A 25 1.57 -1.32 5.87
C ARG A 25 1.47 -1.64 4.38
N LEU A 26 1.20 -0.64 3.54
CA LEU A 26 1.20 -0.82 2.09
C LEU A 26 2.61 -1.07 1.56
N GLU A 27 3.62 -0.34 2.03
CA GLU A 27 5.01 -0.54 1.61
C GLU A 27 5.62 -1.85 2.12
N ALA A 28 5.03 -2.47 3.16
CA ALA A 28 5.38 -3.82 3.60
C ALA A 28 4.88 -4.93 2.65
N VAL A 29 3.99 -4.62 1.71
CA VAL A 29 3.53 -5.59 0.70
C VAL A 29 4.65 -5.82 -0.32
N PRO A 30 5.09 -7.07 -0.58
CA PRO A 30 6.33 -7.34 -1.30
C PRO A 30 6.43 -6.74 -2.72
N TRP A 31 5.31 -6.61 -3.43
CA TRP A 31 5.25 -6.06 -4.78
C TRP A 31 5.10 -4.54 -4.80
N ILE A 32 4.87 -3.88 -3.66
CA ILE A 32 4.73 -2.42 -3.58
C ILE A 32 6.12 -1.80 -3.42
N ARG A 33 6.48 -0.90 -4.33
CA ARG A 33 7.74 -0.13 -4.28
C ARG A 33 7.57 1.09 -3.38
N HIS A 34 6.46 1.80 -3.56
CA HIS A 34 6.15 3.01 -2.83
C HIS A 34 4.63 3.16 -2.71
N ALA A 35 4.17 3.74 -1.61
CA ALA A 35 2.76 4.07 -1.42
C ALA A 35 2.58 5.51 -0.93
N GLN A 36 1.49 6.14 -1.37
CA GLN A 36 1.03 7.43 -0.89
C GLN A 36 -0.42 7.30 -0.46
N VAL A 37 -0.71 7.72 0.77
CA VAL A 37 -2.06 7.70 1.34
C VAL A 37 -2.44 9.12 1.69
N MET A 38 -3.49 9.61 1.05
CA MET A 38 -4.03 10.95 1.25
C MET A 38 -5.48 10.87 1.70
N ARG A 39 -5.85 11.76 2.61
CA ARG A 39 -7.23 11.89 3.08
C ARG A 39 -7.91 13.05 2.37
N LEU A 40 -8.98 12.71 1.67
CA LEU A 40 -9.90 13.65 1.05
C LEU A 40 -11.19 13.65 1.87
N LEU A 41 -11.37 14.73 2.64
CA LEU A 41 -12.55 14.86 3.49
C LEU A 41 -13.84 14.99 2.66
N PRO A 42 -14.99 14.58 3.21
CA PRO A 42 -15.17 14.03 4.56
C PRO A 42 -14.90 12.53 4.70
N SER A 43 -14.96 11.75 3.61
CA SER A 43 -15.05 10.28 3.70
C SER A 43 -14.22 9.50 2.66
N THR A 44 -13.22 10.12 2.05
CA THR A 44 -12.47 9.51 0.95
C THR A 44 -10.99 9.35 1.33
N LEU A 45 -10.45 8.17 1.08
CA LEU A 45 -9.01 7.92 1.10
C LEU A 45 -8.54 7.73 -0.33
N GLN A 46 -7.63 8.59 -0.77
CA GLN A 46 -6.92 8.43 -2.03
C GLN A 46 -5.63 7.68 -1.77
N VAL A 47 -5.43 6.59 -2.49
CA VAL A 47 -4.25 5.73 -2.36
C VAL A 47 -3.60 5.60 -3.73
N VAL A 48 -2.33 5.97 -3.79
CA VAL A 48 -1.51 5.82 -4.99
C VAL A 48 -0.40 4.84 -4.66
N VAL A 49 -0.22 3.83 -5.50
CA VAL A 49 0.76 2.76 -5.30
C VAL A 49 1.64 2.69 -6.53
N GLU A 50 2.96 2.66 -6.30
CA GLU A 50 3.95 2.33 -7.33
C GLU A 50 4.36 0.87 -7.16
N GLU A 51 4.19 0.07 -8.21
CA GLU A 51 4.54 -1.35 -8.19
C GLU A 51 6.05 -1.56 -8.44
N ARG A 52 6.62 -2.58 -7.81
CA ARG A 52 7.96 -3.05 -8.14
C ARG A 52 7.89 -3.80 -9.46
N ILE A 53 8.78 -3.47 -10.38
CA ILE A 53 8.95 -4.26 -11.60
C ILE A 53 9.66 -5.56 -11.20
N PRO A 54 9.00 -6.72 -11.25
CA PRO A 54 9.66 -7.97 -10.93
C PRO A 54 10.68 -8.26 -12.03
N TYR A 55 11.97 -8.26 -11.70
CA TYR A 55 12.98 -8.80 -12.59
C TYR A 55 13.22 -10.26 -12.20
N ALA A 56 12.96 -11.17 -13.12
CA ALA A 56 13.39 -12.55 -12.96
C ALA A 56 14.89 -12.63 -13.27
N VAL A 57 15.72 -12.91 -12.26
CA VAL A 57 17.07 -13.41 -12.52
C VAL A 57 16.89 -14.88 -12.91
N TRP A 58 16.79 -15.16 -14.21
CA TRP A 58 16.91 -16.53 -14.68
C TRP A 58 18.38 -16.92 -14.49
N GLN A 59 18.67 -17.73 -13.46
CA GLN A 59 19.99 -18.33 -13.30
C GLN A 59 20.17 -19.35 -14.44
N LYS A 60 20.72 -18.88 -15.57
CA LYS A 60 21.35 -19.76 -16.55
C LYS A 60 22.73 -20.07 -16.00
N ASP A 61 22.95 -21.35 -15.74
CA ASP A 61 24.25 -21.97 -15.52
C ASP A 61 24.93 -21.70 -14.18
N GLY A 62 24.45 -22.40 -13.15
CA GLY A 62 25.34 -23.06 -12.20
C GLY A 62 24.96 -24.54 -12.22
N GLN A 63 25.91 -25.43 -12.46
CA GLN A 63 25.74 -26.89 -12.58
C GLN A 63 24.71 -27.52 -11.63
#